data_AF-A0A0C2GD45-F1
#
_entry.id   AF-A0A0C2GD45-F1
#
_cell.length_a   1.000
_cell.length_b   1.000
_cell.length_c   1.000
_cell.angle_alpha   90.00
_cell.angle_beta   90.00
_cell.angle_gamma   90.00
#
_symmetry.space_group_name_H-M   'P 1'
#
loop_
_entity.id
_entity.type
_entity.pdbx_description
1 polymer ?
#
loop_
_entity_poly.entity_id
_entity_poly.type
_entity_poly.pdbx_seq_one_letter_code
_entity_poly.pdbx_strand_id
1 'polypeptide(L)'
;WTCESDDSLQYCMTVHSCTADDGQGIGQQIIDEKGCTLDNFLMRNLDYGDNLVAGQEAHVFKFADKPTIFFACMIRLELKEDAASTCMTTLFAALIRTLFNQFTPLTTDRDSLPY
;
A
#
# COMPACT_ATOMS: atom_id res chain seq x y z
N TRP A 1 2.21 6.95 -2.02
CA TRP A 1 3.59 7.45 -1.81
C TRP A 1 4.31 7.46 -3.15
N THR A 2 5.06 8.52 -3.40
CA THR A 2 5.84 8.70 -4.62
C THR A 2 7.16 9.37 -4.26
N CYS A 3 8.27 8.86 -4.79
CA CYS A 3 9.57 9.52 -4.71
C CYS A 3 9.97 10.04 -6.09
N GLU A 4 10.44 11.28 -6.13
CA GLU A 4 10.98 11.90 -7.34
C GLU A 4 12.51 11.78 -7.34
N SER A 5 13.09 11.24 -8.42
CA SER A 5 14.52 11.05 -8.59
C SER A 5 14.88 10.98 -10.07
N ASP A 6 16.03 11.56 -10.44
CA ASP A 6 16.58 11.48 -11.80
C ASP A 6 17.01 10.03 -12.15
N ASP A 7 17.39 9.24 -11.13
CA ASP A 7 17.83 7.84 -11.26
C ASP A 7 16.75 6.85 -10.77
N SER A 8 15.50 7.04 -11.20
CA SER A 8 14.35 6.21 -10.76
C SER A 8 14.47 4.71 -11.07
N LEU A 9 15.37 4.34 -11.99
CA LEU A 9 15.66 2.94 -12.32
C LEU A 9 16.65 2.27 -11.38
N GLN A 10 17.36 3.03 -10.55
CA GLN A 10 18.45 2.54 -9.70
C GLN A 10 17.98 2.20 -8.28
N TYR A 11 16.77 2.61 -7.89
CA TYR A 11 16.24 2.44 -6.55
C TYR A 11 14.91 1.70 -6.55
N CYS A 12 14.68 0.89 -5.51
CA CYS A 12 13.39 0.30 -5.18
C CYS A 12 12.84 0.96 -3.91
N MET A 13 11.63 1.51 -4.01
CA MET A 13 10.92 2.06 -2.88
C MET A 13 9.99 1.01 -2.26
N THR A 14 10.04 0.93 -0.93
CA THR A 14 9.07 0.18 -0.13
C THR A 14 8.49 1.07 0.95
N VAL A 15 7.18 0.97 1.17
CA VAL A 15 6.55 1.57 2.35
C VAL A 15 6.77 0.60 3.48
N HIS A 16 7.64 0.97 4.43
CA HIS A 16 8.10 0.07 5.47
C HIS A 16 7.05 -0.13 6.54
N SER A 17 6.55 0.95 7.13
CA SER A 17 5.57 0.93 8.22
C SER A 17 4.81 2.25 8.24
N CYS A 18 3.57 2.22 8.70
CA CYS A 18 2.74 3.41 8.88
C CYS A 18 1.95 3.36 10.17
N THR A 19 1.81 4.51 10.82
CA THR A 19 0.98 4.72 11.99
C THR A 19 -0.04 5.81 11.71
N ALA A 20 -1.24 5.65 12.26
CA ALA A 20 -2.26 6.68 12.29
C ALA A 20 -2.51 7.12 13.74
N ASP A 21 -2.51 8.43 14.00
CA ASP A 21 -2.70 8.99 15.34
C ASP A 21 -3.61 10.23 15.33
N ASP A 22 -4.08 10.64 16.50
CA ASP A 22 -4.98 11.78 16.69
C ASP A 22 -4.26 13.07 17.14
N GLY A 23 -2.92 13.09 17.07
CA GLY A 23 -2.05 14.18 17.50
C GLY A 23 -1.59 14.07 18.96
N GLN A 24 -2.04 13.08 19.73
CA GLN A 24 -1.67 12.93 21.15
C GLN A 24 -0.52 11.94 21.40
N GLY A 25 0.12 11.44 20.34
CA GLY A 25 1.33 10.61 20.42
C GLY A 25 1.10 9.12 20.69
N ILE A 26 -0.15 8.67 20.80
CA ILE A 26 -0.50 7.23 20.79
C ILE A 26 -1.05 6.89 19.40
N GLY A 27 -0.18 6.39 18.53
CA GLY A 27 -0.54 5.96 17.18
C GLY A 27 -0.90 4.47 17.11
N GLN A 28 -1.88 4.15 16.27
CA GLN A 28 -2.18 2.79 15.87
C GLN A 28 -1.38 2.45 14.61
N GLN A 29 -0.64 1.33 14.64
CA GLN A 29 0.02 0.83 13.44
C GLN A 29 -1.02 0.31 12.45
N ILE A 30 -0.95 0.79 11.21
CA ILE A 30 -1.84 0.39 10.10
C ILE A 30 -1.09 -0.39 9.02
N ILE A 31 0.22 -0.18 8.90
CA ILE A 31 1.12 -0.97 8.05
C ILE A 31 2.28 -1.47 8.94
N ASP A 32 2.47 -2.79 8.97
CA ASP A 32 3.53 -3.45 9.73
C ASP A 32 4.92 -3.18 9.13
N GLU A 33 6.01 -3.54 9.80
CA GLU A 33 7.40 -3.36 9.33
C GLU A 33 7.77 -4.16 8.05
N LYS A 34 6.87 -5.01 7.57
CA LYS A 34 7.04 -5.75 6.32
C LYS A 34 6.33 -5.05 5.15
N GLY A 35 5.68 -3.91 5.40
CA GLY A 35 4.89 -3.20 4.41
C GLY A 35 3.52 -3.83 4.15
N CYS A 36 3.06 -4.72 5.04
CA CYS A 36 1.75 -5.36 4.94
C CYS A 36 0.71 -4.59 5.74
N THR A 37 -0.49 -4.44 5.20
CA THR A 37 -1.58 -3.75 5.91
C THR A 37 -2.11 -4.65 7.03
N LEU A 38 -2.32 -4.07 8.22
CA LEU A 38 -2.83 -4.78 9.39
C LEU A 38 -4.36 -4.89 9.42
N ASP A 39 -5.06 -4.03 8.68
CA ASP A 39 -6.51 -3.99 8.59
C ASP A 39 -6.99 -3.87 7.14
N ASN A 40 -7.39 -5.00 6.56
CA ASN A 40 -7.88 -5.08 5.18
C ASN A 40 -9.25 -4.40 4.95
N PHE A 41 -9.98 -4.06 6.01
CA PHE A 41 -11.22 -3.29 5.91
C PHE A 41 -10.92 -1.81 5.71
N LEU A 42 -9.88 -1.29 6.36
CA LEU A 42 -9.45 0.09 6.17
C LEU A 42 -8.74 0.28 4.83
N MET A 43 -7.81 -0.61 4.50
CA MET A 43 -7.06 -0.55 3.26
C MET A 43 -6.52 -1.94 2.95
N ARG A 44 -6.52 -2.35 1.68
CA ARG A 44 -5.84 -3.61 1.30
C ARG A 44 -4.32 -3.44 1.38
N ASN A 45 -3.58 -4.51 1.11
CA ASN A 45 -2.14 -4.41 0.88
C ASN A 45 -1.82 -3.40 -0.23
N LEU A 46 -0.69 -2.73 -0.11
CA LEU A 46 -0.28 -1.70 -1.05
C LEU A 46 0.02 -2.27 -2.44
N ASP A 47 -0.40 -1.54 -3.46
CA ASP A 47 -0.04 -1.80 -4.84
C ASP A 47 1.20 -1.02 -5.23
N TYR A 48 2.19 -1.74 -5.71
CA TYR A 48 3.45 -1.18 -6.21
C TYR A 48 3.39 -1.15 -7.73
N GLY A 49 3.40 0.07 -8.28
CA GLY A 49 3.34 0.31 -9.71
C GLY A 49 4.75 0.34 -10.29
N ASP A 50 5.30 1.53 -10.42
CA ASP A 50 6.70 1.75 -10.80
C ASP A 50 7.64 1.62 -9.59
N ASN A 51 8.96 1.58 -9.84
CA ASN A 51 9.98 1.36 -8.80
C ASN A 51 9.88 2.32 -7.60
N LEU A 52 9.40 3.54 -7.82
CA LEU A 52 9.29 4.62 -6.84
C LEU A 52 7.85 5.04 -6.56
N VAL A 53 6.87 4.20 -6.90
CA VAL A 53 5.44 4.50 -6.75
C VAL A 53 4.73 3.35 -6.03
N ALA A 54 4.03 3.68 -4.95
CA ALA A 54 3.17 2.75 -4.22
C ALA A 54 1.88 3.44 -3.78
N GLY A 55 0.76 2.73 -3.83
CA GLY A 55 -0.53 3.28 -3.42
C GLY A 55 -1.60 2.22 -3.25
N GLN A 56 -2.69 2.58 -2.58
CA GLN A 56 -3.88 1.75 -2.48
C GLN A 56 -5.10 2.62 -2.17
N GLU A 57 -6.28 2.21 -2.62
CA GLU A 57 -7.54 2.80 -2.20
C GLU A 57 -7.85 2.43 -0.75
N ALA A 58 -8.14 3.44 0.07
CA ALA A 58 -8.42 3.28 1.49
C ALA A 58 -9.80 3.85 1.84
N HIS A 59 -10.48 3.19 2.77
CA HIS A 59 -11.69 3.70 3.39
C HIS A 59 -11.35 4.77 4.42
N VAL A 60 -12.12 5.87 4.41
CA VAL A 60 -11.96 6.95 5.38
C VAL A 60 -12.44 6.46 6.75
N PHE A 61 -11.61 6.64 7.77
CA PHE A 61 -11.93 6.32 9.16
C PHE A 61 -11.53 7.47 10.09
N LYS A 62 -12.02 7.42 11.34
CA LYS A 62 -11.67 8.38 12.38
C LYS A 62 -11.60 7.72 13.75
N PHE A 63 -10.85 8.33 14.66
CA PHE A 63 -10.93 8.03 16.08
C PHE A 63 -12.18 8.67 16.71
N ALA A 64 -12.78 8.01 17.69
CA ALA A 64 -13.96 8.54 18.39
C ALA A 64 -13.62 9.88 19.05
N ASP A 65 -14.50 10.86 18.88
CA ASP A 65 -14.37 12.21 19.45
C ASP A 65 -13.11 12.98 19.01
N LYS A 66 -12.46 12.56 17.93
CA LYS A 66 -11.31 13.26 17.33
C LYS A 66 -11.68 13.89 15.99
N PRO A 67 -11.44 15.20 15.80
CA PRO A 67 -11.76 15.89 14.56
C PRO A 67 -10.70 15.69 13.47
N THR A 68 -9.51 15.20 13.84
CA THR A 68 -8.34 15.12 12.94
C THR A 68 -7.65 13.77 13.10
N ILE A 69 -7.03 13.31 12.03
CA ILE A 69 -6.18 12.13 11.99
C ILE A 69 -4.89 12.47 11.24
N PHE A 70 -3.76 11.98 11.75
CA PHE A 70 -2.44 12.14 11.17
C PHE A 70 -1.90 10.78 10.76
N PHE A 71 -1.22 10.75 9.61
CA PHE A 71 -0.56 9.55 9.11
C PHE A 71 0.94 9.80 9.05
N ALA A 72 1.71 8.92 9.67
CA ALA A 72 3.18 8.94 9.61
C ALA A 72 3.67 7.62 9.03
N CYS A 73 4.49 7.69 7.99
CA CYS A 73 4.99 6.51 7.28
C CYS A 73 6.50 6.57 7.12
N MET A 74 7.14 5.43 7.31
CA MET A 74 8.54 5.22 7.01
C MET A 74 8.69 4.65 5.60
N ILE A 75 9.55 5.27 4.80
CA ILE A 75 9.88 4.82 3.45
C ILE A 75 11.30 4.25 3.47
N ARG A 76 11.48 3.08 2.85
CA ARG A 76 12.79 2.45 2.65
C ARG A 76 13.14 2.49 1.17
N LEU A 77 14.36 2.93 0.88
CA LEU A 77 14.95 2.90 -0.45
C LEU A 77 16.08 1.86 -0.48
N GLU A 78 16.06 1.00 -1.48
CA GLU A 78 17.07 -0.03 -1.70
C GLU A 78 17.74 0.20 -3.05
N LEU A 79 19.06 0.09 -3.10
CA LEU A 79 19.82 0.22 -4.34
C LEU A 79 19.74 -1.09 -5.12
N LYS A 80 19.45 -1.00 -6.42
CA LYS A 80 19.48 -2.16 -7.32
C LYS A 80 20.90 -2.49 -7.73
N GLU A 81 21.25 -3.77 -7.75
CA GLU A 81 22.54 -4.22 -8.28
C GLU A 81 22.63 -4.03 -9.80
N ASP A 82 21.49 -4.22 -10.49
CA ASP A 82 21.33 -3.98 -11.92
C ASP A 82 20.09 -3.11 -12.16
N ALA A 83 20.23 -2.01 -12.89
CA ALA A 83 19.13 -1.13 -13.26
C ALA A 83 18.02 -1.86 -14.06
N ALA A 84 18.35 -2.95 -14.76
CA ALA A 84 17.38 -3.78 -15.48
C ALA A 84 16.58 -4.74 -14.59
N SER A 85 16.98 -4.95 -13.33
CA SER A 85 16.27 -5.85 -12.40
C SER A 85 14.92 -5.26 -11.95
N THR A 86 13.97 -6.13 -11.60
CA THR A 86 12.66 -5.71 -11.08
C THR A 86 12.69 -5.68 -9.55
N CYS A 87 11.98 -4.73 -8.92
CA CYS A 87 11.90 -4.68 -7.46
C CYS A 87 11.23 -5.93 -6.87
N MET A 88 11.72 -6.41 -5.72
CA MET A 88 11.19 -7.64 -5.13
C MET A 88 9.71 -7.52 -4.76
N THR A 89 9.31 -6.37 -4.23
CA THR A 89 7.91 -6.10 -3.86
C THR A 89 6.96 -6.19 -5.05
N THR A 90 7.38 -5.73 -6.23
CA THR A 90 6.58 -5.87 -7.46
C THR A 90 6.46 -7.33 -7.92
N LEU A 91 7.46 -8.18 -7.67
CA LEU A 91 7.38 -9.62 -7.98
C LEU A 91 6.42 -10.37 -7.05
N PHE A 92 6.46 -10.09 -5.73
CA PHE A 92 5.52 -10.68 -4.78
C PHE A 92 4.07 -10.23 -5.06
N ALA A 93 3.85 -8.95 -5.35
CA ALA A 93 2.53 -8.45 -5.72
C ALA A 93 2.02 -9.10 -7.02
N ALA A 94 2.88 -9.27 -8.04
CA ALA A 94 2.52 -9.91 -9.29
C ALA A 94 2.17 -11.40 -9.12
N LEU A 95 2.94 -12.15 -8.32
CA LEU A 95 2.68 -13.56 -8.02
C LEU A 95 1.37 -13.75 -7.24
N ILE A 96 1.12 -12.91 -6.24
CA ILE A 96 -0.15 -12.95 -5.49
C ILE A 96 -1.31 -12.60 -6.42
N ARG A 97 -1.21 -11.54 -7.24
CA ARG A 97 -2.25 -11.17 -8.22
C ARG A 97 -2.53 -12.28 -9.22
N THR A 98 -1.51 -12.96 -9.75
CA THR A 98 -1.70 -14.08 -10.70
C THR A 98 -2.35 -15.29 -10.04
N LEU A 99 -1.99 -15.61 -8.79
CA LEU A 99 -2.64 -16.70 -8.04
C LEU A 99 -4.11 -16.36 -7.69
N PHE A 100 -4.41 -15.11 -7.32
CA PHE A 100 -5.79 -14.69 -7.02
C PHE A 100 -6.68 -14.55 -8.26
N ASN A 101 -6.15 -14.10 -9.41
CA ASN A 101 -6.90 -14.04 -10.68
C ASN A 101 -7.22 -15.41 -11.27
N GLN A 102 -6.58 -16.50 -10.80
CA GLN A 102 -7.01 -17.86 -11.12
C GLN A 102 -8.20 -18.32 -10.26
N PHE A 103 -8.55 -17.58 -9.20
CA PHE A 103 -9.61 -17.92 -8.24
C PHE A 103 -10.71 -16.86 -8.13
N THR A 104 -10.75 -15.82 -8.96
CA THR A 104 -11.91 -14.92 -9.02
C THR A 104 -13.12 -15.68 -9.57
N PRO A 105 -14.19 -15.93 -8.79
CA PRO A 105 -15.43 -16.36 -9.39
C PRO A 105 -15.93 -15.22 -10.27
N LEU A 106 -16.45 -15.55 -11.45
CA LEU A 106 -17.26 -14.66 -12.27
C LEU A 106 -18.43 -14.14 -11.41
N THR A 107 -18.27 -13.00 -10.74
CA THR A 107 -19.42 -12.31 -10.15
C THR A 107 -20.03 -11.50 -11.26
N THR A 108 -21.07 -12.10 -11.87
CA THR A 108 -22.09 -11.44 -12.66
C THR A 108 -22.44 -10.08 -12.06
N ASP A 109 -22.37 -9.09 -12.93
CA ASP A 109 -23.20 -7.89 -13.00
C ASP A 109 -24.21 -7.74 -11.85
N ARG A 110 -23.96 -6.77 -10.98
CA ARG A 110 -24.97 -6.31 -10.02
C ARG A 110 -25.15 -4.79 -10.12
N ASP A 111 -25.21 -4.29 -11.35
CA ASP A 111 -25.95 -3.06 -11.67
C ASP A 111 -27.42 -3.41 -11.89
N SER A 112 -28.18 -3.48 -10.80
CA SER A 112 -29.61 -3.17 -10.75
C SER A 112 -30.17 -3.50 -9.36
N LEU A 113 -30.57 -2.47 -8.63
CA LEU A 113 -31.93 -2.38 -8.07
C LEU A 113 -32.19 -0.91 -7.64
N PRO A 114 -33.41 -0.41 -7.86
CA PRO A 114 -33.78 0.97 -7.63
C PRO A 114 -34.22 1.18 -6.17
N TYR A 115 -33.99 2.39 -5.67
CA TYR A 115 -34.94 3.07 -4.79
C TYR A 115 -34.93 4.56 -5.09
#